data_AF-A0A1G6WC83-F1
#
_entry.id   AF-A0A1G6WC83-F1
#
_cell.length_a   1.000
_cell.length_b   1.000
_cell.length_c   1.000
_cell.angle_alpha   90.00
_cell.angle_beta   90.00
_cell.angle_gamma   90.00
#
_symmetry.space_group_name_H-M   'P 1'
#
loop_
_entity.id
_entity.type
_entity.pdbx_description
1 polymer ?
#
loop_
_entity_poly.entity_id
_entity_poly.type
_entity_poly.pdbx_seq_one_letter_code
_entity_poly.pdbx_strand_id
1 'polypeptide(L)'
;MDVAPRTPADDGLRAYREEVVARLEAVITALTDAARLQRPRTGADDEAEWTDWAELVAVALAGAAANVGGVEAVLAGSRDSWEARAIRRLLRGTIGPAGAEDHAGEEPAPRGGEEERGLWEHRTEPVAITVDVGQILARSGNGSGAGPDERRHREWAAYGDALKARIESEAAAVPGLSVPVLVFVDLRGVGARRPGADPRSLEHRLLEAAIRAVPAPGDVPGDAGGPTERA
;
A
#
# COMPACT_ATOMS: atom_id res chain seq x y z
N MET A 1 -4.53 -51.13 13.79
CA MET A 1 -3.88 -49.86 14.17
C MET A 1 -4.83 -48.77 13.70
N ASP A 2 -5.63 -48.25 14.62
CA ASP A 2 -6.72 -47.33 14.31
C ASP A 2 -6.15 -45.91 14.20
N VAL A 3 -6.16 -45.35 12.98
CA VAL A 3 -5.67 -43.99 12.75
C VAL A 3 -6.83 -43.06 13.08
N ALA A 4 -6.69 -42.29 14.16
CA ALA A 4 -7.71 -41.34 14.57
C ALA A 4 -8.15 -40.44 13.38
N PRO A 5 -9.45 -40.14 13.25
CA PRO A 5 -9.96 -39.32 12.15
C PRO A 5 -9.34 -37.91 12.22
N ARG A 6 -8.86 -37.41 11.08
CA ARG A 6 -8.24 -36.08 10.96
C ARG A 6 -9.26 -34.98 11.26
N THR A 7 -8.79 -33.87 11.84
CA THR A 7 -9.65 -32.71 12.12
C THR A 7 -9.60 -31.68 10.97
N PRO A 8 -10.65 -30.85 10.78
CA PRO A 8 -10.64 -29.77 9.79
C PRO A 8 -9.49 -28.76 9.96
N ALA A 9 -8.99 -28.58 11.19
CA ALA A 9 -7.85 -27.72 11.46
C ALA A 9 -6.53 -28.32 10.94
N ASP A 10 -6.38 -29.65 11.03
CA ASP A 10 -5.22 -30.37 10.47
C ASP A 10 -5.23 -30.29 8.94
N ASP A 11 -6.40 -30.40 8.32
CA ASP A 11 -6.57 -30.25 6.88
C ASP A 11 -6.23 -28.83 6.41
N GLY A 12 -6.63 -27.80 7.18
CA GLY A 12 -6.28 -26.41 6.91
C GLY A 12 -4.77 -26.13 7.00
N LEU A 13 -4.10 -26.63 8.05
CA LEU A 13 -2.65 -26.47 8.20
C LEU A 13 -1.87 -27.22 7.11
N ARG A 14 -2.35 -28.41 6.71
CA ARG A 14 -1.77 -29.18 5.61
C ARG A 14 -1.90 -28.42 4.28
N ALA A 15 -3.10 -27.95 3.95
CA ALA A 15 -3.34 -27.19 2.73
C ALA A 15 -2.46 -25.92 2.68
N TYR A 16 -2.33 -25.21 3.80
CA TYR A 16 -1.42 -24.06 3.91
C TYR A 16 0.04 -24.44 3.65
N ARG A 17 0.53 -25.54 4.23
CA ARG A 17 1.91 -26.01 4.01
C ARG A 17 2.15 -26.42 2.56
N GLU A 18 1.19 -27.09 1.94
CA GLU A 18 1.24 -27.47 0.53
C GLU A 18 1.33 -26.24 -0.38
N GLU A 19 0.53 -25.20 -0.12
CA GLU A 19 0.61 -23.93 -0.85
C GLU A 19 1.97 -23.23 -0.65
N VAL A 20 2.50 -23.21 0.58
CA VAL A 20 3.82 -22.63 0.86
C VAL A 20 4.92 -23.34 0.07
N VAL A 21 4.89 -24.68 0.03
CA VAL A 21 5.86 -25.48 -0.73
C VAL A 21 5.74 -25.19 -2.22
N ALA A 22 4.53 -25.22 -2.77
CA ALA A 22 4.29 -24.93 -4.18
C ALA A 22 4.77 -23.51 -4.56
N ARG A 23 4.55 -22.52 -3.69
CA ARG A 23 5.03 -21.16 -3.91
C ARG A 23 6.55 -21.07 -3.87
N LEU A 24 7.19 -21.77 -2.93
CA LEU A 24 8.65 -21.81 -2.83
C LEU A 24 9.28 -22.43 -4.09
N GLU A 25 8.71 -23.53 -4.58
CA GLU A 25 9.16 -24.16 -5.83
C GLU A 25 9.05 -23.20 -7.02
N ALA A 26 7.92 -22.50 -7.17
CA ALA A 26 7.75 -21.51 -8.23
C ALA A 26 8.78 -20.37 -8.16
N VAL A 27 9.09 -19.88 -6.95
CA VAL A 27 10.12 -18.84 -6.75
C VAL A 27 11.51 -19.36 -7.09
N ILE A 28 11.86 -20.58 -6.66
CA ILE A 28 13.16 -21.19 -6.99
C ILE A 28 13.32 -21.33 -8.49
N THR A 29 12.29 -21.82 -9.19
CA THR A 29 12.30 -21.93 -10.66
C THR A 29 12.51 -20.56 -11.32
N ALA A 30 11.71 -19.55 -10.95
CA ALA A 30 11.82 -18.21 -11.53
C ALA A 30 13.21 -17.58 -11.31
N LEU A 31 13.76 -17.69 -10.10
CA LEU A 31 15.10 -17.17 -9.79
C LEU A 31 16.22 -17.92 -10.51
N THR A 32 16.06 -19.23 -10.72
CA THR A 32 17.00 -20.06 -11.47
C THR A 32 16.99 -19.71 -12.95
N ASP A 33 15.81 -19.50 -13.51
CA ASP A 33 15.65 -19.10 -14.91
C ASP A 33 16.23 -17.69 -15.13
N ALA A 34 15.97 -16.76 -14.21
CA ALA A 34 16.56 -15.43 -14.23
C ALA A 34 18.11 -15.46 -14.21
N ALA A 35 18.71 -16.37 -13.43
CA ALA A 35 20.17 -16.53 -13.37
C ALA A 35 20.77 -17.06 -14.69
N ARG A 36 19.95 -17.68 -15.54
CA ARG A 36 20.37 -18.22 -16.84
C ARG A 36 20.07 -17.27 -18.01
N LEU A 37 19.41 -16.15 -17.77
CA LEU A 37 19.12 -15.16 -18.80
C LEU A 37 20.42 -14.49 -19.27
N GLN A 38 20.57 -14.43 -20.59
CA GLN A 38 21.65 -13.71 -21.27
C GLN A 38 21.07 -12.53 -22.02
N ARG A 39 21.78 -11.39 -21.96
CA ARG A 39 21.45 -10.19 -22.72
C ARG A 39 21.65 -10.48 -24.21
N PRO A 40 20.66 -10.18 -25.08
CA PRO A 40 20.82 -10.35 -26.52
C PRO A 40 21.99 -9.52 -27.03
N ARG A 41 22.81 -10.10 -27.91
CA ARG A 41 23.89 -9.38 -28.61
C ARG A 41 23.28 -8.31 -29.51
N THR A 42 23.72 -7.08 -29.36
CA THR A 42 23.30 -5.94 -30.19
C THR A 42 24.23 -5.66 -31.37
N GLY A 43 25.41 -6.29 -31.40
CA GLY A 43 26.40 -6.19 -32.46
C GLY A 43 27.19 -7.47 -32.70
N ALA A 44 27.94 -7.52 -33.80
CA ALA A 44 28.75 -8.69 -34.19
C ALA A 44 29.94 -8.95 -33.26
N ASP A 45 30.43 -7.90 -32.58
CA ASP A 45 31.55 -7.94 -31.64
C ASP A 45 31.10 -7.93 -30.16
N ASP A 46 29.80 -7.89 -29.89
CA ASP A 46 29.28 -7.89 -28.52
C ASP A 46 29.30 -9.32 -27.97
N GLU A 47 30.00 -9.55 -26.85
CA GLU A 47 29.85 -10.80 -26.09
C GLU A 47 28.48 -10.82 -25.38
N ALA A 48 27.89 -12.01 -25.26
CA ALA A 48 26.66 -12.16 -24.50
C ALA A 48 26.96 -11.90 -23.02
N GLU A 49 26.43 -10.80 -22.49
CA GLU A 49 26.53 -10.45 -21.07
C GLU A 49 25.41 -11.16 -20.29
N TRP A 50 25.73 -11.73 -19.13
CA TRP A 50 24.71 -12.29 -18.26
C TRP A 50 23.87 -11.17 -17.64
N THR A 51 22.58 -11.42 -17.42
CA THR A 51 21.74 -10.48 -16.65
C THR A 51 22.37 -10.26 -15.27
N ASP A 52 22.41 -9.01 -14.80
CA ASP A 52 22.75 -8.73 -13.40
C ASP A 52 21.66 -9.33 -12.49
N TRP A 53 21.93 -10.55 -12.04
CA TRP A 53 20.99 -11.30 -11.22
C TRP A 53 20.78 -10.66 -9.85
N ALA A 54 21.80 -9.99 -9.30
CA ALA A 54 21.69 -9.34 -8.01
C ALA A 54 20.77 -8.12 -8.10
N GLU A 55 20.92 -7.30 -9.13
CA GLU A 55 20.01 -6.19 -9.44
C GLU A 55 18.57 -6.70 -9.65
N LEU A 56 18.40 -7.76 -10.44
CA LEU A 56 17.07 -8.35 -10.70
C LEU A 56 16.38 -8.78 -9.41
N VAL A 57 17.07 -9.51 -8.53
CA VAL A 57 16.51 -9.97 -7.25
C VAL A 57 16.19 -8.78 -6.34
N ALA A 58 17.10 -7.80 -6.28
CA ALA A 58 16.92 -6.60 -5.50
C ALA A 58 15.66 -5.83 -5.91
N VAL A 59 15.46 -5.61 -7.22
CA VAL A 59 14.28 -4.94 -7.79
C VAL A 59 13.01 -5.77 -7.60
N ALA A 60 13.07 -7.09 -7.79
CA ALA A 60 11.93 -7.97 -7.59
C ALA A 60 11.42 -7.94 -6.14
N LEU A 61 12.33 -7.94 -5.16
CA LEU A 61 11.98 -7.79 -3.75
C LEU A 61 11.42 -6.40 -3.45
N ALA A 62 11.96 -5.35 -4.08
CA ALA A 62 11.43 -3.99 -3.94
C ALA A 62 9.99 -3.90 -4.45
N GLY A 63 9.70 -4.46 -5.62
CA GLY A 63 8.34 -4.51 -6.16
C GLY A 63 7.37 -5.34 -5.31
N ALA A 64 7.81 -6.48 -4.79
CA ALA A 64 7.00 -7.28 -3.86
C ALA A 64 6.68 -6.51 -2.57
N ALA A 65 7.67 -5.84 -1.97
CA ALA A 65 7.45 -4.98 -0.81
C ALA A 65 6.52 -3.80 -1.15
N ALA A 66 6.66 -3.19 -2.33
CA ALA A 66 5.79 -2.12 -2.81
C ALA A 66 4.33 -2.57 -2.93
N ASN A 67 4.08 -3.75 -3.49
CA ASN A 67 2.75 -4.31 -3.67
C ASN A 67 2.08 -4.68 -2.33
N VAL A 68 2.85 -5.18 -1.36
CA VAL A 68 2.36 -5.51 -0.01
C VAL A 68 2.13 -4.28 0.87
N GLY A 69 2.62 -3.10 0.44
CA GLY A 69 2.39 -1.83 1.12
C GLY A 69 3.55 -1.36 2.00
N GLY A 70 4.77 -1.88 1.79
CA GLY A 70 5.98 -1.40 2.45
C GLY A 70 6.96 -2.49 2.88
N VAL A 71 8.16 -2.08 3.27
CA VAL A 71 9.22 -2.99 3.75
C VAL A 71 8.80 -3.67 5.06
N GLU A 72 8.22 -2.93 6.00
CA GLU A 72 7.82 -3.52 7.29
C GLU A 72 6.54 -4.38 7.17
N ALA A 73 5.71 -4.13 6.16
CA ALA A 73 4.54 -4.94 5.86
C ALA A 73 4.94 -6.34 5.38
N VAL A 74 5.86 -6.43 4.41
CA VAL A 74 6.33 -7.74 3.89
C VAL A 74 7.13 -8.54 4.94
N LEU A 75 7.76 -7.87 5.90
CA LEU A 75 8.54 -8.51 6.97
C LEU A 75 7.74 -8.83 8.25
N ALA A 76 6.42 -8.61 8.24
CA ALA A 76 5.63 -8.61 9.47
C ALA A 76 5.63 -9.94 10.26
N GLY A 77 5.80 -11.08 9.59
CA GLY A 77 5.77 -12.41 10.23
C GLY A 77 7.03 -12.78 11.03
N SER A 78 8.16 -12.10 10.82
CA SER A 78 9.43 -12.43 11.51
C SER A 78 10.38 -11.23 11.59
N ARG A 79 9.88 -10.09 12.08
CA ARG A 79 10.55 -8.77 12.01
C ARG A 79 11.97 -8.72 12.59
N ASP A 80 12.26 -9.58 13.57
CA ASP A 80 13.52 -9.60 14.33
C ASP A 80 14.54 -10.64 13.83
N SER A 81 14.15 -11.47 12.86
CA SER A 81 15.03 -12.49 12.29
C SER A 81 16.23 -11.86 11.58
N TRP A 82 17.32 -12.63 11.45
CA TRP A 82 18.49 -12.14 10.73
C TRP A 82 18.20 -11.95 9.23
N GLU A 83 17.35 -12.80 8.66
CA GLU A 83 16.85 -12.70 7.28
C GLU A 83 16.08 -11.40 7.08
N ALA A 84 15.14 -11.08 7.98
CA ALA A 84 14.37 -9.83 7.91
C ALA A 84 15.30 -8.61 7.96
N ARG A 85 16.36 -8.65 8.78
CA ARG A 85 17.37 -7.59 8.83
C ARG A 85 18.18 -7.49 7.53
N ALA A 86 18.56 -8.62 6.93
CA ALA A 86 19.29 -8.66 5.66
C ALA A 86 18.44 -8.15 4.49
N ILE A 87 17.18 -8.60 4.40
CA ILE A 87 16.21 -8.13 3.39
C ILE A 87 15.95 -6.64 3.55
N ARG A 88 15.71 -6.16 4.78
CA ARG A 88 15.55 -4.72 5.05
C ARG A 88 16.74 -3.91 4.57
N ARG A 89 17.97 -4.39 4.81
CA ARG A 89 19.19 -3.72 4.36
C ARG A 89 19.31 -3.73 2.84
N LEU A 90 19.02 -4.85 2.18
CA LEU A 90 19.03 -4.98 0.73
C LEU A 90 18.04 -3.98 0.11
N LEU A 91 16.78 -4.02 0.53
CA LEU A 91 15.71 -3.15 0.03
C LEU A 91 16.06 -1.67 0.16
N ARG A 92 16.59 -1.25 1.32
CA ARG A 92 17.03 0.14 1.53
C ARG A 92 18.20 0.55 0.63
N GLY A 93 19.08 -0.38 0.31
CA GLY A 93 20.16 -0.14 -0.66
C GLY A 93 19.63 0.00 -2.09
N THR A 94 18.65 -0.82 -2.46
CA THR A 94 18.04 -0.84 -3.80
C THR A 94 17.24 0.42 -4.11
N ILE A 95 16.37 0.85 -3.18
CA ILE A 95 15.45 1.98 -3.41
C ILE A 95 16.12 3.36 -3.28
N GLY A 96 17.38 3.40 -2.80
CA GLY A 96 18.11 4.64 -2.52
C GLY A 96 17.50 5.50 -1.39
N PRO A 97 18.21 6.54 -0.91
CA PRO A 97 17.53 7.61 -0.18
C PRO A 97 16.62 8.36 -1.15
N ALA A 98 15.42 8.72 -0.70
CA ALA A 98 14.47 9.53 -1.45
C ALA A 98 15.18 10.75 -2.09
N GLY A 99 15.23 10.85 -3.42
CA GLY A 99 15.75 12.04 -4.09
C GLY A 99 17.27 12.22 -4.05
N ALA A 100 18.04 11.13 -4.14
CA ALA A 100 19.51 11.21 -4.19
C ALA A 100 20.10 11.84 -5.46
N GLU A 101 19.27 12.11 -6.47
CA GLU A 101 19.67 12.82 -7.68
C GLU A 101 19.16 14.26 -7.59
N ASP A 102 19.87 15.15 -6.85
CA ASP A 102 20.04 16.60 -7.14
C ASP A 102 20.28 17.55 -5.94
N HIS A 103 20.33 17.11 -4.68
CA HIS A 103 20.53 18.04 -3.55
C HIS A 103 21.82 17.80 -2.75
N ALA A 104 22.96 18.06 -3.38
CA ALA A 104 24.23 18.25 -2.69
C ALA A 104 24.27 19.63 -2.01
N GLY A 105 23.54 19.83 -0.89
CA GLY A 105 23.72 21.06 -0.12
C GLY A 105 22.67 21.46 0.91
N GLU A 106 21.51 20.83 0.98
CA GLU A 106 20.46 21.22 1.94
C GLU A 106 20.33 20.22 3.08
N GLU A 107 20.26 20.73 4.32
CA GLU A 107 20.08 19.97 5.55
C GLU A 107 18.90 18.98 5.41
N PRO A 108 19.05 17.72 5.88
CA PRO A 108 18.02 16.72 5.71
C PRO A 108 16.77 17.09 6.49
N ALA A 109 15.65 17.23 5.77
CA ALA A 109 14.30 17.36 6.31
C ALA A 109 13.93 16.11 7.16
N PRO A 110 12.88 16.19 8.01
CA PRO A 110 12.73 15.29 9.15
C PRO A 110 12.48 13.83 8.76
N ARG A 111 13.12 12.94 9.52
CA ARG A 111 13.09 11.48 9.38
C ARG A 111 11.69 10.89 9.55
N GLY A 112 11.07 10.46 8.45
CA GLY A 112 9.95 9.53 8.48
C GLY A 112 9.14 9.54 7.18
N GLY A 113 9.28 8.48 6.37
CA GLY A 113 8.44 8.25 5.18
C GLY A 113 9.07 8.62 3.83
N GLU A 114 10.27 9.21 3.82
CA GLU A 114 11.04 9.49 2.61
C GLU A 114 11.74 8.22 2.08
N GLU A 115 12.27 7.38 2.97
CA GLU A 115 12.99 6.13 2.63
C GLU A 115 12.20 5.17 1.73
N GLU A 116 10.87 5.30 1.66
CA GLU A 116 9.99 4.45 0.84
C GLU A 116 9.52 5.13 -0.45
N ARG A 117 9.98 6.35 -0.80
CA ARG A 117 9.60 6.98 -2.07
C ARG A 117 10.04 6.17 -3.29
N GLY A 118 11.28 5.68 -3.30
CA GLY A 118 11.78 4.82 -4.37
C GLY A 118 11.05 3.47 -4.44
N LEU A 119 10.31 3.09 -3.39
CA LEU A 119 9.58 1.82 -3.38
C LEU A 119 8.44 1.81 -4.41
N TRP A 120 7.76 2.94 -4.64
CA TRP A 120 6.59 3.01 -5.52
C TRP A 120 6.95 2.87 -7.00
N GLU A 121 8.19 3.23 -7.37
CA GLU A 121 8.71 3.07 -8.74
C GLU A 121 8.78 1.60 -9.16
N HIS A 122 8.92 0.70 -8.19
CA HIS A 122 8.97 -0.75 -8.43
C HIS A 122 7.61 -1.43 -8.33
N ARG A 123 6.54 -0.69 -8.01
CA ARG A 123 5.20 -1.27 -7.84
C ARG A 123 4.66 -1.77 -9.18
N THR A 124 4.09 -2.98 -9.17
CA THR A 124 3.49 -3.60 -10.37
C THR A 124 2.00 -3.83 -10.23
N GLU A 125 1.48 -3.83 -8.99
CA GLU A 125 0.06 -3.96 -8.71
C GLU A 125 -0.61 -2.61 -8.43
N PRO A 126 -1.91 -2.45 -8.78
CA PRO A 126 -2.66 -1.25 -8.45
C PRO A 126 -2.58 -0.89 -6.95
N VAL A 127 -2.62 0.41 -6.66
CA VAL A 127 -2.74 0.90 -5.28
C VAL A 127 -4.22 0.85 -4.90
N ALA A 128 -4.63 -0.15 -4.13
CA ALA A 128 -6.01 -0.29 -3.68
C ALA A 128 -6.23 0.40 -2.33
N ILE A 129 -7.10 1.42 -2.30
CA ILE A 129 -7.42 2.21 -1.10
C ILE A 129 -8.90 2.08 -0.79
N THR A 130 -9.22 1.49 0.37
CA THR A 130 -10.58 1.51 0.90
C THR A 130 -10.75 2.70 1.86
N VAL A 131 -11.72 3.55 1.56
CA VAL A 131 -12.13 4.72 2.33
C VAL A 131 -13.39 4.36 3.12
N ASP A 132 -13.23 4.12 4.42
CA ASP A 132 -14.35 3.92 5.33
C ASP A 132 -14.82 5.28 5.86
N VAL A 133 -15.87 5.82 5.22
CA VAL A 133 -16.41 7.15 5.56
C VAL A 133 -16.95 7.17 6.99
N GLY A 134 -17.59 6.07 7.41
CA GLY A 134 -18.16 5.96 8.75
C GLY A 134 -17.08 6.06 9.83
N GLN A 135 -15.97 5.34 9.68
CA GLN A 135 -14.85 5.42 10.62
C GLN A 135 -14.15 6.78 10.61
N ILE A 136 -13.95 7.39 9.44
CA ILE A 136 -13.32 8.71 9.33
C ILE A 136 -14.14 9.76 10.10
N LEU A 137 -15.47 9.79 9.88
CA LEU A 137 -16.34 10.75 10.56
C LEU A 137 -16.47 10.46 12.06
N ALA A 138 -16.47 9.19 12.47
CA ALA A 138 -16.45 8.82 13.88
C ALA A 138 -15.17 9.31 14.58
N ARG A 139 -13.99 9.20 13.93
CA ARG A 139 -12.71 9.70 14.46
C ARG A 139 -12.71 11.22 14.63
N SER A 140 -13.39 11.95 13.74
CA SER A 140 -13.48 13.41 13.78
C SER A 140 -14.57 13.95 14.73
N GLY A 141 -15.34 13.08 15.40
CA GLY A 141 -16.45 13.47 16.27
C GLY A 141 -17.76 13.80 15.53
N ASN A 142 -17.75 13.72 14.19
CA ASN A 142 -18.88 14.03 13.32
C ASN A 142 -19.83 12.83 13.08
N GLY A 143 -19.56 11.68 13.72
CA GLY A 143 -20.31 10.42 13.57
C GLY A 143 -21.50 10.21 14.50
N SER A 144 -21.81 11.15 15.40
CA SER A 144 -22.60 10.88 16.63
C SER A 144 -24.14 11.00 16.52
N GLY A 145 -24.71 11.22 15.33
CA GLY A 145 -26.16 11.39 15.18
C GLY A 145 -26.89 10.06 14.97
N ALA A 146 -27.91 9.73 15.76
CA ALA A 146 -28.74 8.55 15.52
C ALA A 146 -29.65 8.73 14.28
N GLY A 147 -29.69 7.75 13.37
CA GLY A 147 -30.68 7.61 12.28
C GLY A 147 -30.12 7.67 10.85
N PRO A 148 -30.53 6.77 9.93
CA PRO A 148 -30.19 6.83 8.51
C PRO A 148 -31.10 7.84 7.80
N ASP A 149 -30.85 9.13 7.99
CA ASP A 149 -31.54 10.14 7.20
C ASP A 149 -30.99 10.14 5.77
N GLU A 150 -31.85 10.09 4.76
CA GLU A 150 -31.46 10.12 3.34
C GLU A 150 -30.53 11.29 3.01
N ARG A 151 -30.73 12.43 3.68
CA ARG A 151 -29.85 13.61 3.60
C ARG A 151 -28.43 13.26 4.04
N ARG A 152 -28.26 12.57 5.16
CA ARG A 152 -26.96 12.17 5.70
C ARG A 152 -26.28 11.15 4.79
N HIS A 153 -27.05 10.21 4.22
CA HIS A 153 -26.49 9.26 3.25
C HIS A 153 -25.96 9.97 2.01
N ARG A 154 -26.68 10.98 1.49
CA ARG A 154 -26.21 11.82 0.38
C ARG A 154 -24.97 12.64 0.75
N GLU A 155 -24.93 13.22 1.93
CA GLU A 155 -23.77 13.99 2.43
C GLU A 155 -22.53 13.10 2.59
N TRP A 156 -22.69 11.89 3.12
CA TRP A 156 -21.59 10.93 3.26
C TRP A 156 -21.11 10.38 1.92
N ALA A 157 -22.03 10.13 0.98
CA ALA A 157 -21.67 9.76 -0.39
C ALA A 157 -20.87 10.87 -1.07
N ALA A 158 -21.34 12.13 -0.98
CA ALA A 158 -20.63 13.28 -1.54
C ALA A 158 -19.24 13.48 -0.91
N TYR A 159 -19.11 13.28 0.41
CA TYR A 159 -17.83 13.32 1.09
C TYR A 159 -16.89 12.19 0.65
N GLY A 160 -17.42 10.98 0.50
CA GLY A 160 -16.68 9.84 -0.03
C GLY A 160 -16.17 10.07 -1.45
N ASP A 161 -17.01 10.62 -2.33
CA ASP A 161 -16.65 10.99 -3.70
C ASP A 161 -15.59 12.10 -3.73
N ALA A 162 -15.70 13.10 -2.84
CA ALA A 162 -14.71 14.16 -2.71
C ALA A 162 -13.35 13.63 -2.22
N LEU A 163 -13.34 12.73 -1.23
CA LEU A 163 -12.12 12.05 -0.78
C LEU A 163 -11.50 11.23 -1.90
N LYS A 164 -12.31 10.46 -2.64
CA LYS A 164 -11.84 9.68 -3.79
C LYS A 164 -11.17 10.57 -4.83
N ALA A 165 -11.83 11.63 -5.27
CA ALA A 165 -11.29 12.55 -6.26
C ALA A 165 -9.98 13.19 -5.77
N ARG A 166 -9.88 13.52 -4.47
CA ARG A 166 -8.65 14.06 -3.89
C ARG A 166 -7.52 13.04 -3.88
N ILE A 167 -7.80 11.79 -3.46
CA ILE A 167 -6.81 10.71 -3.46
C ILE A 167 -6.27 10.45 -4.87
N GLU A 168 -7.15 10.38 -5.87
CA GLU A 168 -6.76 10.18 -7.27
C GLU A 168 -5.92 11.36 -7.80
N SER A 169 -6.27 12.59 -7.45
CA SER A 169 -5.49 13.78 -7.80
C SER A 169 -4.12 13.81 -7.14
N GLU A 170 -4.02 13.45 -5.86
CA GLU A 170 -2.75 13.38 -5.12
C GLU A 170 -1.87 12.28 -5.69
N ALA A 171 -2.46 11.11 -5.98
CA ALA A 171 -1.75 9.99 -6.58
C ALA A 171 -1.14 10.32 -7.94
N ALA A 172 -1.87 11.05 -8.79
CA ALA A 172 -1.37 11.51 -10.09
C ALA A 172 -0.17 12.47 -9.98
N ALA A 173 0.01 13.11 -8.82
CA ALA A 173 1.13 13.98 -8.53
C ALA A 173 2.32 13.25 -7.87
N VAL A 174 2.21 11.95 -7.56
CA VAL A 174 3.30 11.17 -6.95
C VAL A 174 4.33 10.81 -8.03
N PRO A 175 5.57 11.34 -7.92
CA PRO A 175 6.64 10.95 -8.85
C PRO A 175 6.91 9.45 -8.76
N GLY A 176 7.12 8.81 -9.90
CA GLY A 176 7.47 7.39 -9.98
C GLY A 176 6.29 6.40 -9.87
N LEU A 177 5.09 6.86 -9.51
CA LEU A 177 3.92 5.98 -9.45
C LEU A 177 3.33 5.75 -10.85
N SER A 178 3.61 4.59 -11.44
CA SER A 178 3.17 4.23 -12.79
C SER A 178 1.90 3.39 -12.85
N VAL A 179 1.49 2.80 -11.71
CA VAL A 179 0.32 1.92 -11.59
C VAL A 179 -0.94 2.70 -11.22
N PRO A 180 -2.14 2.22 -11.62
CA PRO A 180 -3.39 2.90 -11.28
C PRO A 180 -3.68 2.85 -9.77
N VAL A 181 -4.32 3.90 -9.27
CA VAL A 181 -4.86 3.95 -7.91
C VAL A 181 -6.36 3.68 -7.95
N LEU A 182 -6.79 2.63 -7.25
CA LEU A 182 -8.17 2.18 -7.18
C LEU A 182 -8.74 2.54 -5.81
N VAL A 183 -9.67 3.51 -5.79
CA VAL A 183 -10.32 3.96 -4.56
C VAL A 183 -11.72 3.37 -4.42
N PHE A 184 -11.95 2.65 -3.33
CA PHE A 184 -13.23 2.05 -2.96
C PHE A 184 -13.83 2.80 -1.77
N VAL A 185 -14.99 3.41 -1.96
CA VAL A 185 -15.70 4.13 -0.89
C VAL A 185 -16.67 3.18 -0.20
N ASP A 186 -16.47 2.93 1.10
CA ASP A 186 -17.41 2.19 1.95
C ASP A 186 -18.18 3.16 2.84
N LEU A 187 -19.48 3.26 2.60
CA LEU A 187 -20.41 4.07 3.39
C LEU A 187 -21.04 3.29 4.56
N ARG A 188 -20.88 1.97 4.60
CA ARG A 188 -21.54 1.07 5.55
C ARG A 188 -20.65 0.72 6.75
N GLY A 189 -19.37 1.04 6.70
CA GLY A 189 -18.41 0.76 7.77
C GLY A 189 -18.24 -0.74 8.03
N VAL A 190 -18.48 -1.59 7.02
CA VAL A 190 -18.45 -3.06 7.18
C VAL A 190 -17.03 -3.54 6.92
N GLY A 191 -16.11 -3.07 7.77
CA GLY A 191 -14.97 -3.83 8.24
C GLY A 191 -14.16 -4.58 7.19
N ALA A 192 -13.70 -3.93 6.13
CA ALA A 192 -12.49 -4.40 5.47
C ALA A 192 -11.34 -4.24 6.48
N ARG A 193 -11.05 -5.31 7.22
CA ARG A 193 -9.83 -5.43 8.03
C ARG A 193 -8.65 -5.05 7.14
N ARG A 194 -8.09 -3.87 7.33
CA ARG A 194 -6.78 -3.52 6.78
C ARG A 194 -5.77 -4.48 7.38
N PRO A 195 -5.02 -5.27 6.60
CA PRO A 195 -3.70 -5.68 7.05
C PRO A 195 -2.97 -4.38 7.42
N GLY A 196 -2.47 -4.30 8.66
CA GLY A 196 -2.06 -3.04 9.31
C GLY A 196 -1.46 -2.04 8.32
N ALA A 197 -2.24 -1.00 8.00
CA ALA A 197 -1.79 0.08 7.13
C ALA A 197 -0.66 0.76 7.86
N ASP A 198 0.56 0.38 7.49
CA ASP A 198 1.77 1.03 7.95
C ASP A 198 1.55 2.54 7.79
N PRO A 199 1.66 3.35 8.85
CA PRO A 199 1.53 4.80 8.73
C PRO A 199 2.47 5.42 7.69
N ARG A 200 3.50 4.68 7.26
CA ARG A 200 4.47 5.08 6.23
C ARG A 200 4.04 4.70 4.82
N SER A 201 3.05 3.83 4.66
CA SER A 201 2.59 3.35 3.35
C SER A 201 2.04 4.49 2.49
N LEU A 202 2.13 4.34 1.17
CA LEU A 202 1.55 5.30 0.21
C LEU A 202 0.05 5.45 0.42
N GLU A 203 -0.66 4.34 0.62
CA GLU A 203 -2.09 4.28 0.85
C GLU A 203 -2.49 5.13 2.06
N HIS A 204 -1.75 5.01 3.17
CA HIS A 204 -1.98 5.80 4.38
C HIS A 204 -1.72 7.29 4.14
N ARG A 205 -0.60 7.63 3.49
CA ARG A 205 -0.23 9.02 3.20
C ARG A 205 -1.24 9.72 2.29
N LEU A 206 -1.66 9.07 1.20
CA LEU A 206 -2.65 9.60 0.27
C LEU A 206 -4.00 9.84 0.97
N LEU A 207 -4.44 8.88 1.78
CA LEU A 207 -5.69 9.02 2.52
C LEU A 207 -5.63 10.14 3.57
N GLU A 208 -4.57 10.20 4.38
CA GLU A 208 -4.43 11.25 5.41
C GLU A 208 -4.27 12.64 4.77
N ALA A 209 -3.59 12.74 3.62
CA ALA A 209 -3.55 13.99 2.85
C ALA A 209 -4.95 14.42 2.37
N ALA A 210 -5.74 13.48 1.85
CA ALA A 210 -7.10 13.75 1.41
C ALA A 210 -8.02 14.14 2.57
N ILE A 211 -7.95 13.45 3.71
CA ILE A 211 -8.73 13.77 4.91
C ILE A 211 -8.43 15.20 5.41
N ARG A 212 -7.17 15.62 5.37
CA ARG A 212 -6.80 17.00 5.75
C ARG A 212 -7.29 18.06 4.76
N ALA A 213 -7.36 17.72 3.48
CA ALA A 213 -7.72 18.66 2.42
C ALA A 213 -9.23 18.80 2.21
N VAL A 214 -9.99 17.71 2.43
CA VAL A 214 -11.44 17.68 2.21
C VAL A 214 -12.17 17.90 3.55
N PRO A 215 -12.86 19.03 3.74
CA PRO A 215 -13.58 19.30 4.98
C PRO A 215 -14.69 18.27 5.19
N ALA A 216 -14.88 17.83 6.43
CA ALA A 216 -15.94 16.87 6.73
C ALA A 216 -17.32 17.57 6.68
N PRO A 217 -18.39 16.82 6.39
CA PRO A 217 -19.75 17.32 6.53
C PRO A 217 -19.97 17.83 7.96
N GLY A 218 -20.35 19.11 8.10
CA GLY A 218 -20.49 19.81 9.39
C GLY A 218 -19.38 20.82 9.70
N ASP A 219 -18.22 20.73 9.04
CA ASP A 219 -17.09 21.64 9.25
C ASP A 219 -17.12 22.87 8.33
N VAL A 220 -18.07 22.94 7.39
CA VAL A 220 -18.23 24.08 6.47
C VAL A 220 -18.85 25.25 7.23
N PRO A 221 -18.14 26.40 7.39
CA PRO A 221 -18.72 27.57 8.04
C PRO A 221 -19.74 28.20 7.09
N GLY A 222 -21.05 27.97 7.30
CA GLY A 222 -22.03 28.64 6.45
C GLY A 222 -23.51 28.26 6.49
N ASP A 223 -23.97 27.23 7.23
CA ASP A 223 -25.39 26.83 7.17
C ASP A 223 -26.15 26.98 8.52
N ALA A 224 -25.69 27.91 9.36
CA ALA A 224 -26.52 28.47 10.43
C ALA A 224 -27.51 29.49 9.85
N GLY A 225 -28.46 29.02 9.04
CA GLY A 225 -29.37 29.88 8.28
C GLY A 225 -30.79 29.34 8.18
N GLY A 226 -31.61 29.57 9.21
CA GLY A 226 -33.08 29.66 9.08
C GLY A 226 -33.89 29.17 10.28
N PRO A 227 -35.13 29.67 10.48
CA PRO A 227 -35.52 31.08 10.61
C PRO A 227 -36.11 31.34 12.01
N THR A 228 -35.75 32.46 12.65
CA THR A 228 -36.54 33.00 13.77
C THR A 228 -37.77 33.70 13.22
N GLU A 229 -38.81 32.94 12.93
CA GLU A 229 -40.18 33.47 12.82
C GLU A 229 -40.90 33.15 14.14
N ARG A 230 -40.96 34.15 15.02
CA ARG A 230 -41.94 34.20 16.11
C ARG A 230 -42.87 35.37 15.80
N ALA A 231 -44.12 35.05 15.48
CA ALA A 231 -45.26 35.92 15.70
C ALA A 231 -45.88 35.55 17.05
#